data_AF-A0A0F9F8K0-F1
#
_entry.id   AF-A0A0F9F8K0-F1
#
_cell.length_a   1.000
_cell.length_b   1.000
_cell.length_c   1.000
_cell.angle_alpha   90.00
_cell.angle_beta   90.00
_cell.angle_gamma   90.00
#
_symmetry.space_group_name_H-M   'P 1'
#
loop_
_entity.id
_entity.type
_entity.pdbx_description
1 polymer ?
#
loop_
_entity_poly.entity_id
_entity_poly.type
_entity_poly.pdbx_seq_one_letter_code
_entity_poly.pdbx_strand_id
1 'polypeptide(L)' 'MNKQSGFSLLEVMVVLVIIGMIMSIVAPNIMGQQEEAAIDKAHLDIQQLEDAMSLYKLKNKSYPSTEQGLEALV' A
#
# COMPACT_ATOMS: atom_id res chain seq x y z
N MET A 1 -11.97 -47.89 21.04
CA MET A 1 -12.99 -47.12 20.29
C MET A 1 -13.00 -45.70 20.83
N ASN A 2 -12.31 -44.78 20.14
CA ASN A 2 -12.33 -43.37 20.53
C ASN A 2 -13.68 -42.79 20.11
N LYS A 3 -14.51 -42.39 21.07
CA LYS A 3 -15.74 -41.64 20.79
C LYS A 3 -15.32 -40.26 20.30
N GLN A 4 -15.53 -39.98 19.01
CA GLN A 4 -15.53 -38.61 18.52
C GLN A 4 -16.72 -37.89 19.17
N SER A 5 -16.43 -37.00 20.11
CA SER A 5 -17.37 -35.99 20.59
C SER A 5 -17.50 -34.92 19.52
N GLY A 6 -18.71 -34.74 18.97
CA GLY A 6 -19.03 -33.62 18.09
C GLY A 6 -19.10 -32.30 18.87
N PHE A 7 -19.01 -31.18 18.14
CA PHE A 7 -19.13 -29.84 18.70
C PHE A 7 -20.53 -29.58 19.26
N SER A 8 -20.60 -28.83 20.35
CA SER A 8 -21.86 -28.30 20.86
C SER A 8 -22.34 -27.09 20.04
N LEU A 9 -23.65 -26.89 19.97
CA LEU A 9 -24.22 -25.66 19.38
C LEU A 9 -23.68 -24.40 20.08
N LEU A 10 -23.48 -24.49 21.40
CA LEU A 10 -22.98 -23.40 22.22
C LEU A 10 -21.56 -23.00 21.82
N GLU A 11 -20.66 -23.96 21.58
CA GLU A 11 -19.31 -23.67 21.06
C GLU A 11 -19.34 -22.91 19.74
N VAL A 12 -20.18 -23.35 18.80
CA VAL A 12 -20.32 -22.67 17.50
C VAL A 12 -20.82 -21.24 17.68
N MET A 13 -21.78 -21.02 18.57
CA MET A 13 -22.30 -19.68 18.88
C MET A 13 -21.22 -18.76 19.46
N VAL A 14 -20.43 -19.26 20.42
CA VAL A 14 -19.33 -18.49 21.03
C VAL A 14 -18.29 -18.09 19.97
N VAL A 15 -17.93 -19.02 19.07
CA VAL A 15 -17.00 -18.75 17.98
C VAL A 15 -17.53 -17.67 17.03
N LEU A 16 -18.81 -17.72 16.65
CA LEU A 16 -19.43 -16.71 15.78
C LEU A 16 -19.45 -15.32 16.42
N VAL A 17 -19.67 -15.23 17.73
CA VAL A 17 -19.62 -13.95 18.47
C VAL A 17 -18.20 -13.38 18.47
N ILE A 18 -17.18 -14.22 18.70
CA ILE A 18 -15.78 -13.79 18.67
C ILE A 18 -15.39 -13.29 17.27
N ILE A 19 -15.77 -14.03 16.22
CA ILE A 19 -15.53 -13.62 14.82
C ILE A 19 -16.21 -12.28 14.52
N GLY A 20 -17.48 -12.11 14.92
CA GLY A 20 -18.21 -10.85 14.73
C GLY A 20 -17.55 -9.67 15.44
N MET A 21 -17.01 -9.89 16.64
CA MET A 21 -16.31 -8.86 17.41
C MET A 21 -14.96 -8.47 16.79
N ILE A 22 -14.20 -9.42 16.25
CA ILE A 22 -12.92 -9.12 15.57
C ILE A 22 -13.18 -8.35 14.27
N MET A 23 -14.18 -8.77 13.50
CA MET A 23 -14.53 -8.14 12.21
C MET A 23 -14.94 -6.67 12.36
N SER A 24 -15.56 -6.28 13.47
CA SER A 24 -15.94 -4.88 13.72
C SER A 24 -14.73 -3.94 13.92
N ILE A 25 -13.61 -4.47 14.41
CA ILE A 25 -12.38 -3.70 14.70
C ILE A 25 -11.49 -3.59 13.45
N VAL A 26 -11.46 -4.63 12.60
CA VAL A 26 -10.53 -4.70 11.46
C VAL A 26 -10.98 -3.84 10.27
N ALA A 27 -12.29 -3.68 10.05
CA ALA A 27 -12.84 -2.95 8.90
C ALA A 27 -12.38 -1.48 8.73
N PRO A 28 -12.31 -0.63 9.78
CA PRO A 28 -12.02 0.80 9.61
C PRO A 28 -10.56 1.16 9.29
N ASN A 29 -9.60 0.24 9.45
CA ASN A 29 -8.17 0.61 9.39
C ASN A 29 -7.62 0.89 7.97
N ILE A 30 -8.38 0.60 6.91
CA ILE A 30 -7.84 0.56 5.54
C ILE A 30 -8.12 1.85 4.76
N MET A 31 -9.12 2.63 5.19
CA MET A 31 -9.74 3.66 4.34
C MET A 31 -8.99 5.02 4.35
N GLY A 32 -8.23 5.33 5.41
CA GLY A 32 -7.43 6.56 5.51
C GLY A 32 -5.98 6.43 5.04
N GLN A 33 -5.41 5.22 5.10
CA GLN A 33 -4.00 4.97 4.75
C GLN A 33 -3.74 5.10 3.24
N GLN A 34 -4.77 4.95 2.40
CA GLN A 34 -4.61 5.00 0.96
C GLN A 34 -4.30 6.43 0.45
N GLU A 35 -4.90 7.46 1.06
CA GLU A 35 -4.66 8.85 0.69
C GLU A 35 -3.24 9.29 1.10
N GLU A 36 -2.84 8.98 2.34
CA GLU A 36 -1.49 9.23 2.84
C GLU A 36 -0.43 8.53 1.98
N ALA A 37 -0.63 7.25 1.67
CA ALA A 37 0.27 6.51 0.78
C ALA A 37 0.35 7.09 -0.64
N ALA A 38 -0.73 7.68 -1.15
CA ALA A 38 -0.73 8.33 -2.46
C ALA A 38 0.10 9.62 -2.45
N ILE A 39 0.01 10.41 -1.36
CA ILE A 39 0.81 11.62 -1.17
C ILE A 39 2.29 11.25 -1.03
N ASP A 40 2.62 10.26 -0.20
CA ASP A 40 3.99 9.78 -0.02
C ASP A 40 4.59 9.26 -1.33
N LYS A 41 3.79 8.53 -2.12
CA LYS A 41 4.22 8.08 -3.44
C LYS A 41 4.52 9.27 -4.36
N ALA A 42 3.68 10.30 -4.38
CA ALA A 42 3.94 11.47 -5.20
C ALA A 42 5.25 12.18 -4.80
N HIS A 43 5.57 12.24 -3.50
CA HIS A 43 6.85 12.77 -3.03
C HIS A 43 8.04 11.92 -3.51
N LEU A 44 7.95 10.60 -3.42
CA LEU A 44 8.98 9.67 -3.90
C LEU A 44 9.17 9.76 -5.43
N ASP A 45 8.08 9.91 -6.17
CA ASP A 45 8.12 10.05 -7.62
C ASP A 45 8.81 11.37 -8.03
N ILE A 46 8.50 12.49 -7.35
CA ILE A 46 9.18 13.78 -7.56
C ILE A 46 10.68 13.66 -7.27
N GLN A 47 11.05 13.05 -6.14
CA GLN A 47 12.46 12.90 -5.76
C GLN A 47 13.24 12.08 -6.80
N GLN A 48 12.65 10.97 -7.29
CA GLN A 48 13.25 10.17 -8.35
C GLN A 48 13.43 10.96 -9.65
N LEU A 49 12.46 11.81 -10.00
CA LEU A 49 12.58 12.68 -11.16
C LEU A 49 13.70 13.72 -10.99
N GLU A 50 13.82 14.34 -9.83
CA GLU A 50 14.88 15.30 -9.53
C GLU A 50 16.28 14.68 -9.63
N ASP A 51 16.43 13.45 -9.11
CA ASP A 51 17.68 12.69 -9.18
C ASP A 51 18.04 12.36 -10.64
N ALA A 52 17.06 11.91 -11.42
CA ALA A 52 17.24 11.60 -12.84
C ALA A 52 17.59 12.86 -13.65
N MET A 53 16.93 13.99 -13.39
CA MET A 53 17.25 15.27 -14.01
C MET A 53 18.67 15.75 -13.66
N SER A 54 19.08 15.57 -12.40
CA SER A 54 20.43 15.91 -11.94
C SER A 54 21.49 15.05 -12.63
N LEU A 55 21.23 13.75 -12.80
CA LEU A 55 22.10 12.83 -13.54
C LEU A 55 22.17 13.19 -15.03
N TYR A 56 21.04 13.51 -15.65
CA TYR A 56 21.01 13.95 -17.05
C TYR A 56 21.87 15.21 -17.23
N LYS A 57 21.71 16.20 -16.37
CA LYS A 57 22.51 17.43 -16.40
C LYS A 57 23.99 17.15 -16.17
N LEU A 58 24.34 16.22 -15.29
CA LEU A 58 25.73 15.82 -15.08
C LEU A 58 26.36 15.27 -16.37
N LYS A 59 25.61 14.47 -17.14
CA LYS A 59 26.08 13.87 -18.39
C LYS A 59 26.09 14.86 -19.56
N ASN A 60 25.04 15.66 -19.69
CA ASN A 60 24.77 16.48 -20.88
C ASN A 60 25.05 17.98 -20.66
N LYS A 61 25.47 18.37 -19.47
CA LYS A 61 25.73 19.77 -19.03
C LYS A 61 24.52 20.70 -19.04
N SER A 62 23.35 20.22 -19.45
CA SER A 62 22.07 20.93 -19.46
C SER A 62 20.94 19.99 -19.07
N TYR A 63 19.81 20.55 -18.64
CA TYR A 63 18.58 19.78 -18.44
C TYR A 63 17.92 19.44 -19.80
N PRO A 64 17.01 18.44 -19.85
CA PRO A 64 16.20 18.18 -21.03
C PRO A 64 15.35 19.39 -21.40
N SER A 65 15.10 19.60 -22.70
CA SER A 65 14.11 20.58 -23.15
C SER A 65 12.69 20.06 -22.98
N THR A 66 11.69 20.94 -23.01
CA THR A 66 10.28 20.54 -22.97
C THR A 66 9.89 19.59 -24.11
N GLU A 67 10.52 19.74 -25.28
CA GLU A 67 10.30 18.87 -26.45
C GLU A 67 10.90 17.48 -26.26
N GLN A 68 11.99 17.35 -25.51
CA GLN A 68 12.63 16.08 -25.17
C GLN A 68 11.89 15.32 -24.07
N GLY A 69 11.18 16.04 -23.21
CA GLY A 69 10.32 15.47 -22.18
C GLY A 69 11.06 14.69 -21.09
N LEU A 70 10.30 13.89 -20.35
CA LEU A 70 10.82 13.00 -19.30
C LEU A 70 11.46 11.73 -19.89
N GLU A 71 11.16 11.43 -21.15
CA GLU A 71 11.71 10.31 -21.91
C GLU A 71 13.24 10.42 -22.08
N ALA A 72 13.79 11.63 -21.97
CA ALA A 72 15.23 11.86 -21.99
C ALA A 72 15.96 11.39 -20.72
N LEU A 73 15.22 11.01 -19.66
CA LEU A 73 15.79 10.63 -18.36
C LEU A 73 16.14 9.13 -18.23
N VAL A 74 15.77 8.30 -19.23
CA VAL A 74 16.02 6.85 -19.27
C VAL A 74 17.13 6.45 -20.24
#